data_AF-A0A847IMY3-F1
#
_entry.id   AF-A0A847IMY3-F1
#
_cell.length_a   1.000
_cell.length_b   1.000
_cell.length_c   1.000
_cell.angle_alpha   90.00
_cell.angle_beta   90.00
_cell.angle_gamma   90.00
#
_symmetry.space_group_name_H-M   'P 1'
#
loop_
_entity.id
_entity.type
_entity.pdbx_description
1 polymer ?
#
loop_
_entity_poly.entity_id
_entity_poly.type
_entity_poly.pdbx_seq_one_letter_code
_entity_poly.pdbx_strand_id
1 'polypeptide(L)'
;MEKVMNEKESLELITRMIDNTRKGMEKNAARPMLIFGYVSVLTALAVWFAIRQTGDYMYNLLWLSIPVLGWIIYWIMERGKTRTQGASQSHMGKIITRIWILLAVAMFLCAAAAFLVHPFPATFVITLLVSVGVSTTGLMVLYKPFIVCGLIGILLSFAFLWVDGINTIPLIAIAFVIIMVVPAHILQCAANKKLRSDV
;
A
#
# COMPACT_ATOMS: atom_id res chain seq x y z
N MET A 1 -2.00 -17.57 -46.31
CA MET A 1 -1.21 -18.67 -45.72
C MET A 1 -1.14 -18.40 -44.22
N GLU A 2 -1.99 -19.07 -43.45
CA GLU A 2 -2.00 -18.96 -41.97
C GLU A 2 -0.72 -19.60 -41.44
N LYS A 3 0.10 -18.82 -40.72
CA LYS A 3 1.33 -19.34 -40.11
C LYS A 3 0.91 -20.26 -38.97
N VAL A 4 0.89 -21.57 -39.21
CA VAL A 4 0.63 -22.59 -38.18
C VAL A 4 1.76 -22.47 -37.15
N MET A 5 1.45 -21.88 -35.99
CA MET A 5 2.40 -21.79 -34.89
C MET A 5 2.78 -23.21 -34.46
N ASN A 6 4.09 -23.48 -34.43
CA ASN A 6 4.62 -24.71 -33.88
C ASN A 6 4.20 -24.78 -32.39
N GLU A 7 3.79 -25.94 -31.86
CA GLU A 7 3.27 -26.07 -30.48
C GLU A 7 4.19 -25.43 -29.43
N LYS A 8 5.50 -25.48 -29.68
CA LYS A 8 6.53 -24.81 -28.87
C LYS A 8 6.39 -23.29 -28.87
N GLU A 9 6.12 -22.66 -30.02
CA GLU A 9 5.89 -21.22 -30.10
C GLU A 9 4.59 -20.82 -29.40
N SER A 10 3.54 -21.66 -29.44
CA SER A 10 2.26 -21.41 -28.76
C SER A 10 2.40 -21.52 -27.24
N LEU A 11 3.12 -22.54 -26.76
CA LEU A 11 3.48 -22.67 -25.34
C LEU A 11 4.35 -21.50 -24.88
N GLU A 12 5.36 -21.14 -25.66
CA GLU A 12 6.24 -20.01 -25.33
C GLU A 12 5.48 -18.68 -25.31
N LEU A 13 4.54 -18.47 -26.24
CA LEU A 13 3.67 -17.30 -26.25
C LEU A 13 2.76 -17.27 -25.02
N ILE A 14 2.12 -18.39 -24.66
CA ILE A 14 1.27 -18.49 -23.47
C ILE A 14 2.09 -18.20 -22.21
N THR A 15 3.28 -18.80 -22.08
CA THR A 15 4.20 -18.54 -20.97
C THR A 15 4.58 -17.05 -20.91
N ARG A 16 4.94 -16.45 -22.05
CA ARG A 16 5.26 -15.00 -22.13
C ARG A 16 4.05 -14.13 -21.76
N MET A 17 2.83 -14.50 -22.16
CA MET A 17 1.61 -13.76 -21.80
C MET A 17 1.29 -13.87 -20.31
N ILE A 18 1.44 -15.05 -19.71
CA ILE A 18 1.30 -15.25 -18.26
C ILE A 18 2.34 -14.41 -17.50
N ASP A 19 3.60 -14.47 -17.93
CA ASP A 19 4.70 -13.75 -17.27
C ASP A 19 4.58 -12.23 -17.43
N ASN A 20 4.12 -11.74 -18.59
CA ASN A 20 3.84 -10.32 -18.82
C ASN A 20 2.64 -9.83 -18.03
N THR A 21 1.58 -10.63 -17.91
CA THR A 21 0.42 -10.31 -17.06
C THR A 21 0.85 -10.22 -15.60
N ARG A 22 1.67 -11.17 -15.13
CA ARG A 22 2.24 -11.19 -13.78
C ARG A 22 3.13 -9.97 -13.51
N LYS A 23 4.08 -9.66 -14.40
CA LYS A 23 4.96 -8.47 -14.31
C LYS A 23 4.14 -7.16 -14.30
N GLY A 24 3.10 -7.08 -15.13
CA GLY A 24 2.20 -5.93 -15.19
C GLY A 24 1.44 -5.70 -13.88
N MET A 25 0.93 -6.78 -13.27
CA MET A 25 0.24 -6.73 -11.98
C MET A 25 1.16 -6.32 -10.84
N GLU A 26 2.35 -6.92 -10.76
CA GLU A 26 3.37 -6.61 -9.74
C GLU A 26 3.75 -5.12 -9.77
N LYS A 27 4.05 -4.57 -10.95
CA LYS A 27 4.45 -3.16 -11.10
C LYS A 27 3.30 -2.17 -10.81
N ASN A 28 2.06 -2.57 -11.12
CA ASN A 28 0.89 -1.74 -10.87
C ASN A 28 0.48 -1.72 -9.39
N ALA A 29 0.75 -2.78 -8.62
CA ALA A 29 0.50 -2.82 -7.18
C ALA A 29 1.59 -2.11 -6.36
N ALA A 30 2.87 -2.19 -6.76
CA ALA A 30 3.99 -1.59 -6.03
C ALA A 30 3.87 -0.06 -5.89
N ARG A 31 3.46 0.61 -6.96
CA ARG A 31 3.42 2.08 -7.06
C ARG A 31 2.49 2.77 -6.05
N PRO A 32 1.19 2.43 -5.98
CA PRO A 32 0.30 3.04 -4.99
C PRO A 32 0.80 2.75 -3.56
N MET A 33 1.32 1.55 -3.31
CA MET A 33 1.84 1.19 -1.99
C MET A 33 3.07 2.01 -1.58
N LEU A 34 3.98 2.34 -2.51
CA LEU A 34 5.09 3.26 -2.23
C LEU A 34 4.60 4.67 -1.91
N ILE A 35 3.69 5.21 -2.74
CA ILE A 35 3.16 6.57 -2.55
C ILE A 35 2.50 6.68 -1.18
N PHE A 36 1.56 5.79 -0.87
CA PHE A 36 0.87 5.79 0.40
C PHE A 36 1.83 5.52 1.57
N GLY A 37 2.79 4.61 1.42
CA GLY A 37 3.82 4.36 2.45
C GLY A 37 4.64 5.60 2.79
N TYR A 38 5.17 6.30 1.78
CA TYR A 38 5.97 7.52 1.99
C TYR A 38 5.15 8.67 2.58
N VAL A 39 3.93 8.88 2.08
CA VAL A 39 3.02 9.90 2.60
C VAL A 39 2.67 9.61 4.07
N SER A 40 2.42 8.35 4.43
CA SER A 40 2.16 7.96 5.81
C SER A 40 3.35 8.21 6.73
N VAL A 41 4.57 7.88 6.29
CA VAL A 41 5.79 8.13 7.08
C VAL A 41 6.04 9.63 7.28
N LEU A 42 5.91 10.43 6.22
CA LEU A 42 6.04 11.89 6.29
C LEU A 42 5.00 12.50 7.22
N THR A 43 3.75 12.03 7.13
CA THR A 43 2.66 12.51 7.99
C THR A 43 2.91 12.13 9.44
N ALA A 44 3.31 10.89 9.73
CA ALA A 44 3.60 10.45 11.09
C ALA A 44 4.74 11.26 11.74
N LEU A 45 5.80 11.57 10.98
CA LEU A 45 6.88 12.45 11.44
C LEU A 45 6.38 13.88 11.70
N ALA A 46 5.54 14.43 10.81
CA ALA A 46 4.95 15.76 10.98
C ALA A 46 4.04 15.84 12.22
N VAL A 47 3.17 14.86 12.41
CA VAL A 47 2.28 14.75 13.59
C VAL A 47 3.13 14.69 14.87
N TRP A 48 4.15 13.82 14.91
CA TRP A 48 5.02 13.70 16.07
C TRP A 48 5.73 15.00 16.42
N PHE A 49 6.32 15.67 15.41
CA PHE A 49 7.01 16.94 15.61
C PHE A 49 6.08 18.05 16.08
N ALA A 50 4.88 18.13 15.51
CA ALA A 50 3.89 19.14 15.86
C ALA A 50 3.36 18.94 17.29
N ILE A 51 2.93 17.73 17.66
CA ILE A 51 2.45 17.44 19.02
C ILE A 51 3.56 17.71 20.06
N ARG A 52 4.82 17.39 19.74
CA ARG A 52 5.95 17.66 20.64
C ARG A 52 6.19 19.16 20.88
N GLN A 53 5.93 20.02 19.88
CA GLN A 53 6.12 21.46 20.01
C GLN A 53 4.91 22.18 20.63
N THR A 54 3.70 21.81 20.23
CA THR A 54 2.48 22.55 20.62
C THR A 54 1.73 21.94 21.79
N GLY A 55 1.96 20.64 22.09
CA GLY A 55 1.23 19.91 23.12
C GLY A 55 -0.25 19.66 22.80
N ASP A 56 -0.72 20.11 21.63
CA ASP A 56 -2.13 20.06 21.24
C ASP A 56 -2.43 18.75 20.48
N TYR A 57 -3.45 18.03 20.94
CA TYR A 57 -3.94 16.80 20.32
C TYR A 57 -4.67 17.04 19.00
N MET A 58 -5.02 18.29 18.67
CA MET A 58 -5.59 18.73 17.39
C MET A 58 -4.74 18.33 16.19
N TYR A 59 -3.42 18.20 16.36
CA TYR A 59 -2.52 17.75 15.30
C TYR A 59 -2.73 16.30 14.87
N ASN A 60 -3.55 15.50 15.58
CA ASN A 60 -4.02 14.23 15.04
C ASN A 60 -4.91 14.39 13.79
N LEU A 61 -5.43 15.59 13.50
CA LEU A 61 -6.09 15.88 12.22
C LEU A 61 -5.12 15.76 11.03
N LEU A 62 -3.80 15.87 11.24
CA LEU A 62 -2.83 15.66 10.16
C LEU A 62 -2.87 14.22 9.64
N TRP A 63 -3.35 13.23 10.41
CA TRP A 63 -3.56 11.89 9.86
C TRP A 63 -4.52 11.88 8.67
N LEU A 64 -5.44 12.85 8.60
CA LEU A 64 -6.34 13.02 7.46
C LEU A 64 -5.62 13.49 6.18
N SER A 65 -4.40 14.01 6.27
CA SER A 65 -3.63 14.37 5.09
C SER A 65 -3.18 13.15 4.30
N ILE A 66 -3.05 11.97 4.92
CA ILE A 66 -2.65 10.73 4.22
C ILE A 66 -3.62 10.37 3.10
N PRO A 67 -4.94 10.18 3.35
CA PRO A 67 -5.88 9.87 2.28
C PRO A 67 -5.97 11.01 1.26
N VAL A 68 -5.94 12.27 1.69
CA VAL A 68 -6.02 13.43 0.78
C VAL A 68 -4.82 13.50 -0.16
N LEU A 69 -3.60 13.52 0.38
CA LEU A 69 -2.37 13.58 -0.40
C LEU A 69 -2.15 12.32 -1.22
N GLY A 70 -2.42 11.14 -0.64
CA GLY A 70 -2.30 9.86 -1.33
C GLY A 70 -3.20 9.78 -2.56
N TRP A 71 -4.45 10.23 -2.44
CA TRP A 71 -5.40 10.25 -3.56
C TRP A 71 -5.01 11.26 -4.64
N ILE A 72 -4.58 12.46 -4.24
CA ILE A 72 -4.12 13.51 -5.17
C ILE A 72 -2.92 13.00 -5.99
N ILE A 73 -1.90 12.45 -5.32
CA ILE A 73 -0.69 11.96 -5.98
C ILE A 73 -1.02 10.77 -6.88
N TYR A 74 -1.82 9.81 -6.40
CA TYR A 74 -2.26 8.67 -7.20
C TYR A 74 -2.96 9.11 -8.48
N TRP A 75 -3.90 10.06 -8.37
CA TRP A 75 -4.65 10.55 -9.51
C TRP A 75 -3.77 11.31 -10.52
N ILE A 76 -2.84 12.16 -10.05
CA ILE A 76 -1.87 12.84 -10.94
C ILE A 76 -1.03 11.81 -11.71
N MET A 77 -0.56 10.75 -11.05
CA MET A 77 0.23 9.70 -11.69
C MET A 77 -0.59 8.85 -12.67
N GLU A 78 -1.87 8.59 -12.38
CA GLU A 78 -2.76 7.84 -13.25
C GLU A 78 -3.13 8.65 -14.51
N ARG A 79 -3.31 9.97 -14.37
CA ARG A 79 -3.54 10.89 -15.50
C ARG A 79 -2.34 11.00 -16.43
N GLY A 80 -1.11 10.86 -15.93
CA GLY A 80 0.09 10.86 -16.76
C GLY A 80 0.27 9.60 -17.62
N LYS A 81 -0.36 8.48 -17.26
CA LYS A 81 -0.06 7.15 -17.84
C LYS A 81 -1.12 6.62 -18.81
N THR A 82 -2.34 7.16 -18.78
CA THR A 82 -3.37 6.90 -19.81
C THR A 82 -2.90 7.21 -21.23
N ARG A 83 -1.81 7.98 -21.40
CA ARG A 83 -1.24 8.36 -22.69
C ARG A 83 -0.18 7.38 -23.25
N THR A 84 0.38 6.45 -22.47
CA THR A 84 1.59 5.68 -22.91
C THR A 84 1.55 4.17 -22.78
N GLN A 85 0.64 3.58 -22.01
CA GLN A 85 0.51 2.12 -21.95
C GLN A 85 -0.97 1.79 -22.02
N GLY A 86 -1.39 1.15 -23.12
CA GLY A 86 -2.74 0.64 -23.33
C GLY A 86 -3.20 -0.06 -22.06
N ALA A 87 -4.01 0.65 -21.30
CA ALA A 87 -4.36 0.28 -19.95
C ALA A 87 -5.36 -0.86 -20.02
N SER A 88 -4.87 -2.10 -20.11
CA SER A 88 -5.52 -3.15 -19.36
C SER A 88 -5.36 -2.77 -17.89
N GLN A 89 -6.25 -1.90 -17.41
CA GLN A 89 -6.60 -1.91 -16.00
C GLN A 89 -7.12 -3.32 -15.75
N SER A 90 -6.20 -4.22 -15.40
CA SER A 90 -6.57 -5.59 -15.05
C SER A 90 -7.65 -5.48 -14.00
N HIS A 91 -8.70 -6.30 -14.10
CA HIS A 91 -9.81 -6.26 -13.15
C HIS A 91 -9.32 -6.25 -11.69
N MET A 92 -8.18 -6.90 -11.43
CA MET A 92 -7.48 -6.89 -10.15
C MET A 92 -7.07 -5.50 -9.67
N GLY A 93 -6.54 -4.61 -10.52
CA GLY A 93 -6.18 -3.25 -10.14
C GLY A 93 -7.38 -2.45 -9.61
N LYS A 94 -8.53 -2.56 -10.27
CA LYS A 94 -9.78 -1.90 -9.83
C LYS A 94 -10.29 -2.48 -8.50
N ILE A 95 -10.17 -3.79 -8.31
CA ILE A 95 -10.57 -4.45 -7.06
C ILE A 95 -9.69 -3.98 -5.90
N ILE A 96 -8.37 -3.90 -6.11
CA ILE A 96 -7.42 -3.39 -5.11
C ILE A 96 -7.81 -1.96 -4.72
N THR A 97 -8.02 -1.06 -5.68
CA THR A 97 -8.43 0.32 -5.37
C THR A 97 -9.75 0.38 -4.59
N ARG A 98 -10.75 -0.43 -4.94
CA ARG A 98 -12.03 -0.49 -4.21
C ARG A 98 -11.85 -0.97 -2.77
N ILE A 99 -11.02 -1.99 -2.53
CA ILE A 99 -10.70 -2.47 -1.17
C ILE A 99 -10.05 -1.36 -0.36
N TRP A 100 -9.11 -0.63 -0.95
CA TRP A 100 -8.44 0.48 -0.26
C TRP A 100 -9.39 1.65 0.03
N ILE A 101 -10.37 1.94 -0.84
CA ILE A 101 -11.44 2.91 -0.53
C ILE A 101 -12.23 2.46 0.70
N LEU A 102 -12.66 1.20 0.72
CA LEU A 102 -13.44 0.65 1.84
C LEU A 102 -12.64 0.73 3.16
N LEU A 103 -11.36 0.37 3.13
CA LEU A 103 -10.48 0.51 4.29
C LEU A 103 -10.28 1.97 4.69
N ALA A 104 -10.12 2.90 3.75
CA ALA A 104 -9.99 4.31 4.04
C ALA A 104 -11.24 4.89 4.72
N VAL A 105 -12.43 4.51 4.25
CA VAL A 105 -13.70 4.90 4.89
C VAL A 105 -13.81 4.31 6.30
N ALA A 106 -13.45 3.05 6.50
CA ALA A 106 -13.44 2.42 7.82
C ALA A 106 -12.45 3.11 8.77
N MET A 107 -11.22 3.41 8.31
CA MET A 107 -10.23 4.14 9.08
C MET A 107 -10.70 5.56 9.44
N PHE A 108 -11.38 6.25 8.53
CA PHE A 108 -11.96 7.57 8.79
C PHE A 108 -13.05 7.51 9.87
N LEU A 109 -13.95 6.51 9.79
CA LEU A 109 -14.98 6.29 10.82
C LEU A 109 -14.35 5.96 12.19
N CYS A 110 -13.30 5.13 12.22
CA CYS A 110 -12.57 4.83 13.44
C CYS A 110 -11.86 6.06 14.02
N ALA A 111 -11.26 6.89 13.17
CA ALA A 111 -10.64 8.14 13.60
C ALA A 111 -11.69 9.11 14.18
N ALA A 112 -12.85 9.26 13.53
CA ALA A 112 -13.96 10.05 14.06
C ALA A 112 -14.45 9.48 15.40
N ALA A 113 -14.65 8.17 15.51
CA ALA A 113 -15.06 7.52 16.76
C ALA A 113 -14.05 7.75 17.89
N ALA A 114 -12.76 7.83 17.60
CA ALA A 114 -11.72 8.14 18.57
C ALA A 114 -11.84 9.54 19.20
N PHE A 115 -12.40 10.52 18.47
CA PHE A 115 -12.68 11.86 18.99
C PHE A 115 -13.97 11.91 19.82
N LEU A 116 -14.95 11.05 19.53
CA LEU A 116 -16.24 11.03 20.24
C LEU A 116 -16.27 10.10 21.46
N VAL A 117 -15.50 9.01 21.45
CA VAL A 117 -15.53 7.96 22.47
C VAL A 117 -14.13 7.76 23.08
N HIS A 118 -13.94 8.25 24.31
CA HIS A 118 -12.77 7.90 25.13
C HIS A 118 -13.13 6.72 26.05
N PRO A 119 -12.33 5.63 26.14
CA PRO A 119 -11.03 5.36 25.50
C PRO A 119 -11.13 4.40 24.29
N PHE A 120 -11.02 4.92 23.07
CA PHE A 120 -10.96 4.08 21.86
C PHE A 120 -9.52 3.91 21.35
N PRO A 121 -8.99 2.68 21.23
CA PRO A 121 -7.63 2.41 20.77
C PRO A 121 -7.52 2.53 19.23
N ALA A 122 -7.64 3.76 18.71
CA ALA A 122 -7.66 4.04 17.27
C ALA A 122 -6.41 3.55 16.54
N THR A 123 -5.24 3.71 17.17
CA THR A 123 -3.93 3.31 16.64
C THR A 123 -3.87 1.82 16.32
N PHE A 124 -4.39 0.98 17.22
CA PHE A 124 -4.47 -0.46 17.03
C PHE A 124 -5.34 -0.80 15.82
N VAL A 125 -6.57 -0.27 15.80
CA VAL A 125 -7.56 -0.59 14.75
C VAL A 125 -7.07 -0.14 13.38
N ILE A 126 -6.53 1.07 13.27
CA ILE A 126 -6.02 1.61 12.00
C ILE A 126 -4.84 0.80 11.49
N THR A 127 -3.85 0.50 12.34
CA THR A 127 -2.68 -0.30 11.94
C THR A 127 -3.09 -1.71 11.50
N LEU A 128 -4.09 -2.28 12.18
CA LEU A 128 -4.64 -3.60 11.84
C LEU A 128 -5.35 -3.57 10.48
N LEU A 129 -6.21 -2.58 10.24
CA LEU A 129 -6.89 -2.39 8.94
C LEU A 129 -5.90 -2.21 7.79
N VAL A 130 -4.87 -1.39 7.97
CA VAL A 130 -3.80 -1.22 6.98
C VAL A 130 -3.09 -2.55 6.73
N SER A 131 -2.70 -3.27 7.77
CA SER A 131 -1.96 -4.54 7.66
C SER A 131 -2.76 -5.63 6.95
N VAL A 132 -4.07 -5.67 7.18
CA VAL A 132 -5.01 -6.53 6.45
C VAL A 132 -5.12 -6.10 4.98
N GLY A 133 -5.22 -4.80 4.69
CA GLY A 133 -5.22 -4.29 3.32
C GLY A 133 -3.95 -4.64 2.54
N VAL A 134 -2.80 -4.50 3.17
CA VAL A 134 -1.49 -4.85 2.60
C VAL A 134 -1.38 -6.35 2.38
N SER A 135 -1.76 -7.18 3.35
CA SER A 135 -1.80 -8.64 3.21
C SER A 135 -2.70 -9.09 2.06
N THR A 136 -3.91 -8.54 1.99
CA THR A 136 -4.90 -8.87 0.95
C THR A 136 -4.40 -8.50 -0.43
N THR A 137 -3.79 -7.31 -0.57
CA THR A 137 -3.15 -6.90 -1.83
C THR A 137 -1.98 -7.82 -2.19
N GLY A 138 -1.20 -8.26 -1.19
CA GLY A 138 -0.14 -9.26 -1.36
C GLY A 138 -0.63 -10.60 -1.88
N LEU A 139 -1.77 -11.08 -1.37
CA LEU A 139 -2.43 -12.30 -1.87
C LEU A 139 -2.92 -12.12 -3.32
N MET A 140 -3.54 -10.99 -3.64
CA MET A 140 -4.04 -10.71 -5.00
C MET A 140 -2.92 -10.63 -6.04
N VAL A 141 -1.76 -10.12 -5.64
CA VAL A 141 -0.57 -10.03 -6.50
C VAL A 141 0.27 -11.31 -6.42
N LEU A 142 -0.09 -12.26 -5.54
CA LEU A 142 0.64 -13.50 -5.25
C LEU A 142 2.12 -13.25 -4.95
N TYR A 143 2.42 -12.16 -4.23
CA TYR A 143 3.79 -11.73 -3.92
C TYR A 143 4.11 -11.95 -2.45
N LYS A 144 4.90 -13.00 -2.17
CA LYS A 144 5.21 -13.46 -0.80
C LYS A 144 5.70 -12.35 0.15
N PRO A 145 6.59 -11.42 -0.24
CA PRO A 145 7.02 -10.34 0.66
C PRO A 145 5.88 -9.45 1.16
N PHE A 146 4.87 -9.15 0.32
CA PHE A 146 3.70 -8.37 0.77
C PHE A 146 2.85 -9.13 1.79
N ILE A 147 2.73 -10.45 1.62
CA ILE A 147 1.99 -11.32 2.55
C ILE A 147 2.71 -11.37 3.90
N VAL A 148 4.03 -11.59 3.90
CA VAL A 148 4.84 -11.70 5.11
C VAL A 148 4.88 -10.38 5.87
N CYS A 149 5.13 -9.26 5.18
CA CYS A 149 5.14 -7.93 5.79
C CYS A 149 3.77 -7.54 6.36
N GLY A 150 2.68 -7.88 5.67
CA GLY A 150 1.33 -7.66 6.18
C GLY A 150 1.02 -8.50 7.43
N LEU A 151 1.46 -9.76 7.47
CA LEU A 151 1.29 -10.63 8.65
C LEU A 151 2.08 -10.11 9.86
N ILE A 152 3.32 -9.67 9.64
CA ILE A 152 4.13 -9.01 10.66
C ILE A 152 3.42 -7.75 11.16
N GLY A 153 2.80 -6.98 10.26
CA GLY A 153 2.02 -5.80 10.61
C GLY A 153 0.81 -6.09 11.49
N ILE A 154 0.12 -7.21 11.24
CA ILE A 154 -0.99 -7.65 12.10
C ILE A 154 -0.48 -7.96 13.50
N LEU A 155 0.62 -8.72 13.63
CA LEU A 155 1.22 -9.02 14.94
C LEU A 155 1.68 -7.75 15.66
N LEU A 156 2.32 -6.84 14.93
CA LEU A 156 2.76 -5.55 15.47
C LEU A 156 1.58 -4.67 15.89
N SER A 157 0.42 -4.81 15.22
CA SER A 157 -0.80 -4.09 15.60
C SER A 157 -1.17 -4.41 17.04
N PHE A 158 -1.19 -5.69 17.43
CA PHE A 158 -1.50 -6.08 18.82
C PHE A 158 -0.55 -5.49 19.85
N ALA A 159 0.73 -5.26 19.51
CA ALA A 159 1.66 -4.61 20.42
C ALA A 159 1.23 -3.18 20.79
N PHE A 160 0.49 -2.48 19.91
CA PHE A 160 -0.05 -1.15 20.19
C PHE A 160 -1.20 -1.12 21.21
N LEU A 161 -1.75 -2.28 21.62
CA LEU A 161 -2.73 -2.31 22.71
C LEU A 161 -2.12 -2.03 24.10
N TRP A 162 -0.81 -2.21 24.25
CA TRP A 162 -0.10 -2.03 25.52
C TRP A 162 0.79 -0.77 25.54
N VAL A 163 0.84 -0.03 24.43
CA VAL A 163 1.67 1.17 24.31
C VAL A 163 0.73 2.35 24.14
N ASP A 164 0.63 3.17 25.19
CA ASP A 164 -0.12 4.42 25.18
C ASP A 164 0.82 5.63 25.25
N GLY A 165 0.43 6.73 24.61
CA GLY A 165 1.14 8.02 24.68
C GLY A 165 1.88 8.43 23.40
N ILE A 166 2.59 9.56 23.46
CA ILE A 166 3.22 10.22 22.29
C ILE A 166 4.29 9.36 21.57
N ASN A 167 4.83 8.36 22.27
CA ASN A 167 5.83 7.42 21.73
C ASN A 167 5.22 6.39 20.77
N THR A 168 3.90 6.26 20.71
CA THR A 168 3.20 5.40 19.74
C THR A 168 3.37 5.91 18.31
N ILE A 169 3.39 7.22 18.11
CA ILE A 169 3.45 7.89 16.80
C ILE A 169 4.71 7.50 15.99
N PRO A 170 5.93 7.58 16.54
CA PRO A 170 7.11 7.12 15.82
C PRO A 170 7.14 5.59 15.62
N LEU A 171 6.56 4.79 16.54
CA LEU A 171 6.44 3.35 16.33
C LEU A 171 5.53 3.03 15.13
N ILE A 172 4.42 3.76 14.96
CA ILE A 172 3.54 3.62 13.80
C ILE A 172 4.32 3.96 12.52
N ALA A 173 5.13 5.02 12.52
CA ALA A 173 5.96 5.36 11.37
C ALA A 173 6.91 4.21 10.98
N ILE A 174 7.56 3.59 11.96
CA ILE A 174 8.42 2.42 11.74
C ILE A 174 7.61 1.23 11.20
N ALA A 175 6.41 1.00 11.76
CA ALA A 175 5.51 -0.04 11.27
C ALA A 175 5.16 0.16 9.79
N PHE A 176 4.80 1.39 9.38
CA PHE A 176 4.53 1.70 7.97
C PHE A 176 5.73 1.47 7.05
N VAL A 177 6.96 1.76 7.52
CA VAL A 177 8.17 1.46 6.76
C VAL A 177 8.29 -0.05 6.52
N ILE A 178 8.13 -0.86 7.55
CA ILE A 178 8.26 -2.32 7.47
C ILE A 178 7.14 -2.93 6.61
N ILE A 179 5.91 -2.46 6.77
CA ILE A 179 4.72 -3.09 6.19
C ILE A 179 4.49 -2.64 4.74
N MET A 180 4.76 -1.37 4.40
CA MET A 180 4.50 -0.83 3.06
C MET A 180 5.76 -0.49 2.28
N VAL A 181 6.73 0.21 2.89
CA VAL A 181 7.88 0.75 2.14
C VAL A 181 8.87 -0.36 1.73
N VAL A 182 9.22 -1.24 2.66
CA VAL A 182 10.14 -2.36 2.41
C VAL A 182 9.65 -3.31 1.32
N PRO A 183 8.45 -3.93 1.41
CA PRO A 183 8.01 -4.88 0.37
C PRO A 183 7.79 -4.19 -0.98
N ALA A 184 7.40 -2.92 -0.98
CA ALA A 184 7.19 -2.19 -2.23
C ALA A 184 8.52 -1.84 -2.94
N HIS A 185 9.58 -1.52 -2.20
CA HIS A 185 10.94 -1.38 -2.77
C HIS A 185 11.51 -2.70 -3.26
N ILE A 186 11.34 -3.79 -2.49
CA ILE A 186 11.78 -5.12 -2.92
C ILE A 186 11.09 -5.51 -4.23
N LEU A 187 9.78 -5.25 -4.34
CA LEU A 187 9.01 -5.51 -5.56
C LEU A 187 9.48 -4.64 -6.72
N GLN A 188 9.78 -3.36 -6.50
CA GLN A 188 10.27 -2.45 -7.55
C GLN A 188 11.69 -2.80 -8.01
N CYS A 189 12.58 -3.18 -7.11
CA CYS A 189 13.92 -3.66 -7.43
C CYS A 189 13.88 -4.98 -8.20
N ALA A 190 13.02 -5.92 -7.79
CA ALA A 190 12.83 -7.19 -8.50
C ALA A 190 12.28 -6.95 -9.93
N ALA A 191 11.30 -6.06 -10.08
CA ALA A 191 10.75 -5.70 -11.38
C ALA A 191 11.79 -5.04 -12.30
N ASN A 192 12.64 -4.15 -11.77
CA ASN A 192 13.69 -3.48 -12.55
C ASN A 192 14.85 -4.42 -12.93
N LYS A 193 15.26 -5.36 -12.06
CA LYS A 193 16.28 -6.36 -12.40
C LYS A 193 15.81 -7.26 -13.54
N LYS A 194 14.55 -7.72 -13.51
CA LYS A 194 13.99 -8.61 -14.54
C LYS A 194 13.81 -7.90 -15.89
N LEU A 195 13.53 -6.59 -15.89
CA LEU A 195 13.51 -5.78 -17.13
C LEU A 195 14.89 -5.61 -17.76
N ARG A 196 15.97 -5.59 -16.96
CA ARG A 196 17.34 -5.41 -17.45
C ARG A 196 17.98 -6.71 -17.95
N SER A 197 17.45 -7.88 -17.56
CA SER A 197 17.89 -9.18 -18.09
C SER A 197 17.22 -9.56 -19.41
N ASP A 198 16.11 -8.90 -19.75
CA ASP A 198 15.34 -9.13 -20.98
C ASP A 198 15.78 -8.20 -22.14
N VAL A 199 16.79 -7.34 -21.91
CA VAL A 199 17.45 -6.45 -22.90
C VAL A 199 18.88 -6.92 -23.11
#